data_AF-A0AAW2WZG4-F1
#
_entry.id   AF-A0AAW2WZG4-F1
#
_cell.length_a   1.000
_cell.length_b   1.000
_cell.length_c   1.000
_cell.angle_alpha   90.00
_cell.angle_beta   90.00
_cell.angle_gamma   90.00
#
_symmetry.space_group_name_H-M   'P 1'
#
loop_
_entity.id
_entity.type
_entity.pdbx_description
1 polymer ?
#
loop_
_entity_poly.entity_id
_entity_poly.type
_entity_poly.pdbx_seq_one_letter_code
_entity_poly.pdbx_strand_id
1 'polypeptide(L)'
;MAKQAQSFFLEEWLRIIIVIGSNKSGSVHSSSSSAQAIIQAWADLRDSFQHQAFHTHHLQALRILVSSQANLYVADPQAKLIFSILSSQSLSLPQESYPLFLRLLYIWVRKARQTSLVDSAIEILLPLFSQQSQAEKNSLFFSEGILLLGALSFQTSASEKSKRLCLELLCKLLEEGCRFIFLSDELASSALAGVGYALSSSVSTCFRRTLDILLSIWGQEGGPSGSISQGLMLLHLIEWVMSNLLNLRSLEN
;
A
#
# COMPACT_ATOMS: atom_id res chain seq x y z
N MET A 1 25.75 5.45 -10.38
CA MET A 1 25.20 4.70 -9.23
C MET A 1 24.84 5.69 -8.13
N ALA A 2 23.60 6.13 -8.07
CA ALA A 2 23.14 7.01 -6.98
C ALA A 2 23.16 6.19 -5.68
N LYS A 3 23.79 6.72 -4.62
CA LYS A 3 23.76 6.13 -3.28
C LYS A 3 22.31 5.93 -2.87
N GLN A 4 21.91 4.68 -2.64
CA GLN A 4 20.61 4.34 -2.05
C GLN A 4 20.48 5.07 -0.71
N ALA A 5 19.73 6.17 -0.67
CA ALA A 5 19.06 6.55 0.55
C ALA A 5 18.19 5.35 0.93
N GLN A 6 18.50 4.67 2.04
CA GLN A 6 17.81 3.47 2.52
C GLN A 6 16.41 3.84 3.00
N SER A 7 15.53 4.25 2.09
CA SER A 7 14.10 4.30 2.35
C SER A 7 13.60 2.86 2.40
N PHE A 8 13.14 2.43 3.58
CA PHE A 8 12.57 1.10 3.81
C PHE A 8 11.34 0.80 2.94
N PHE A 9 10.65 1.87 2.54
CA PHE A 9 9.40 1.86 1.78
C PHE A 9 9.63 2.44 0.38
N LEU A 10 9.10 1.77 -0.65
CA LEU A 10 9.33 2.11 -2.05
C LEU A 10 8.61 3.40 -2.46
N GLU A 11 7.44 3.68 -1.90
CA GLU A 11 6.70 4.91 -2.17
C GLU A 11 7.45 6.15 -1.67
N GLU A 12 8.16 6.02 -0.54
CA GLU A 12 9.00 7.10 0.00
C GLU A 12 10.21 7.33 -0.90
N TRP A 13 10.83 6.25 -1.38
CA TRP A 13 11.92 6.31 -2.35
C TRP A 13 11.51 7.06 -3.62
N LEU A 14 10.36 6.70 -4.21
CA LEU A 14 9.83 7.32 -5.43
C LEU A 14 9.59 8.82 -5.23
N ARG A 15 9.05 9.21 -4.07
CA ARG A 15 8.82 10.62 -3.72
C ARG A 15 10.13 11.39 -3.59
N ILE A 16 11.11 10.82 -2.88
CA ILE A 16 12.40 11.46 -2.62
C ILE A 16 13.16 11.70 -3.93
N ILE A 17 13.15 10.75 -4.87
CA ILE A 17 13.94 10.89 -6.11
C ILE A 17 13.49 12.08 -6.95
N ILE A 18 12.19 12.35 -7.01
CA ILE A 18 11.67 13.52 -7.74
C ILE A 18 12.07 14.81 -7.04
N VAL A 19 11.95 14.85 -5.71
CA VAL A 19 12.30 16.03 -4.91
C VAL A 19 13.79 16.34 -5.00
N ILE A 20 14.67 15.33 -5.05
CA ILE A 20 16.11 15.55 -5.21
C ILE A 20 16.45 16.13 -6.60
N GLY A 21 15.67 15.79 -7.64
CA GLY A 21 15.82 16.39 -8.97
C GLY A 21 15.36 17.86 -9.07
N SER A 22 14.54 18.31 -8.12
CA SER A 22 13.98 19.66 -8.03
C SER A 22 14.56 20.34 -6.77
N ASN A 23 15.62 21.14 -6.89
CA ASN A 23 16.36 21.86 -5.82
C ASN A 23 15.50 22.51 -4.68
N LYS A 24 14.84 21.70 -3.84
CA LYS A 24 14.09 22.13 -2.66
C LYS A 24 14.41 21.14 -1.56
N SER A 25 15.40 21.53 -0.76
CA SER A 25 15.62 21.06 0.60
C SER A 25 14.34 21.32 1.42
N GLY A 26 13.42 20.35 1.39
CA GLY A 26 12.26 20.30 2.25
C GLY A 26 12.47 19.20 3.27
N SER A 27 12.93 19.58 4.47
CA SER A 27 12.90 18.73 5.65
C SER A 27 11.46 18.28 5.89
N VAL A 28 11.16 17.01 5.58
CA VAL A 28 9.90 16.38 6.00
C VAL A 28 9.99 16.23 7.52
N HIS A 29 9.45 17.20 8.24
CA HIS A 29 9.31 17.12 9.68
C HIS A 29 8.28 16.04 10.02
N SER A 30 8.76 14.82 10.28
CA SER A 30 7.96 13.82 10.99
C SER A 30 7.76 14.33 12.42
N SER A 31 6.55 14.76 12.74
CA SER A 31 6.18 15.01 14.13
C SER A 31 6.38 13.72 14.91
N SER A 32 7.26 13.71 15.91
CA SER A 32 7.48 12.54 16.75
C SER A 32 6.26 12.35 17.66
N SER A 33 5.35 11.46 17.28
CA SER A 33 4.32 11.00 18.21
C SER A 33 4.99 10.32 19.39
N SER A 34 4.55 10.62 20.62
CA SER A 34 5.07 9.96 21.81
C SER A 34 4.67 8.47 21.80
N ALA A 35 5.53 7.60 22.33
CA ALA A 35 5.22 6.17 22.46
C ALA A 35 3.91 5.93 23.22
N GLN A 36 3.60 6.79 24.19
CA GLN A 36 2.34 6.78 24.92
C GLN A 36 1.13 7.00 24.01
N ALA A 37 1.20 7.93 23.06
CA ALA A 37 0.12 8.18 22.11
C ALA A 37 -0.12 6.97 21.18
N ILE A 38 0.94 6.27 20.78
CA ILE A 38 0.83 5.04 19.98
C ILE A 38 0.17 3.92 20.79
N ILE A 39 0.58 3.73 22.05
CA ILE A 39 0.00 2.72 22.94
C ILE A 39 -1.49 3.01 23.17
N GLN A 40 -1.84 4.26 23.46
CA GLN A 40 -3.23 4.67 23.66
C GLN A 40 -4.06 4.45 22.39
N ALA A 41 -3.55 4.83 21.23
CA ALA A 41 -4.26 4.65 19.96
C ALA A 41 -4.57 3.16 19.66
N TRP A 42 -3.65 2.25 20.00
CA TRP A 42 -3.93 0.81 19.90
C TRP A 42 -4.95 0.32 20.94
N ALA A 43 -4.95 0.91 22.14
CA ALA A 43 -5.96 0.62 23.16
C ALA A 43 -7.36 1.05 22.69
N ASP A 44 -7.48 2.26 22.15
CA ASP A 44 -8.74 2.80 21.60
C ASP A 44 -9.26 1.94 20.44
N LEU A 45 -8.40 1.44 19.55
CA LEU A 45 -8.86 0.53 18.50
C LEU A 45 -9.35 -0.81 19.04
N ARG A 46 -8.68 -1.34 20.06
CA ARG A 46 -9.15 -2.56 20.73
C ARG A 46 -10.51 -2.34 21.37
N ASP A 47 -10.71 -1.19 22.00
CA ASP A 47 -11.97 -0.79 22.62
C ASP A 47 -13.12 -0.78 21.59
N SER A 48 -12.88 -0.24 20.40
CA SER A 48 -13.86 -0.23 19.31
C SER A 48 -14.40 -1.62 18.96
N PHE A 49 -13.51 -2.61 18.95
CA PHE A 49 -13.88 -4.00 18.68
C PHE A 49 -14.57 -4.65 19.87
N GLN A 50 -14.14 -4.36 21.11
CA GLN A 50 -14.76 -4.92 22.31
C GLN A 50 -16.19 -4.42 22.51
N HIS A 51 -16.42 -3.13 22.27
CA HIS A 51 -17.73 -2.50 22.42
C HIS A 51 -18.58 -2.53 21.14
N GLN A 52 -18.07 -3.11 20.04
CA GLN A 52 -18.74 -3.20 18.74
C GLN A 52 -19.24 -1.84 18.23
N ALA A 53 -18.48 -0.77 18.51
CA ALA A 53 -18.86 0.59 18.17
C ALA A 53 -17.66 1.40 17.67
N PHE A 54 -17.82 2.10 16.55
CA PHE A 54 -16.76 2.91 15.96
C PHE A 54 -17.10 4.41 16.03
N HIS A 55 -16.32 5.15 16.81
CA HIS A 55 -16.52 6.58 17.06
C HIS A 55 -15.38 7.43 16.48
N THR A 56 -15.55 8.75 16.51
CA THR A 56 -14.59 9.73 15.99
C THR A 56 -13.20 9.62 16.64
N HIS A 57 -13.12 9.31 17.94
CA HIS A 57 -11.83 9.13 18.62
C HIS A 57 -11.08 7.88 18.14
N HIS A 58 -11.78 6.80 17.75
CA HIS A 58 -11.15 5.64 17.11
C HIS A 58 -10.56 6.00 15.73
N LEU A 59 -11.22 6.88 14.97
CA LEU A 59 -10.66 7.42 13.72
C LEU A 59 -9.42 8.28 13.97
N GLN A 60 -9.41 9.08 15.03
CA GLN A 60 -8.22 9.85 15.43
C GLN A 60 -7.07 8.92 15.84
N ALA A 61 -7.36 7.84 16.58
CA ALA A 61 -6.39 6.81 16.91
C ALA A 61 -5.74 6.21 15.64
N LEU A 62 -6.53 5.88 14.61
CA LEU A 62 -5.97 5.42 13.31
C LEU A 62 -5.02 6.45 12.69
N ARG A 63 -5.42 7.73 12.68
CA ARG A 63 -4.58 8.81 12.13
C ARG A 63 -3.26 8.96 12.89
N ILE A 64 -3.28 8.84 14.23
CA ILE A 64 -2.08 8.85 15.08
C ILE A 64 -1.16 7.67 14.74
N LEU A 65 -1.71 6.47 14.54
CA LEU A 65 -0.91 5.30 14.19
C LEU A 65 -0.26 5.46 12.81
N VAL A 66 -1.03 5.90 11.81
CA VAL A 66 -0.52 6.11 10.44
C VAL A 66 0.52 7.24 10.39
N SER A 67 0.30 8.36 11.09
CA SER A 67 1.29 9.45 11.15
C SER A 67 2.60 9.02 11.82
N SER A 68 2.55 7.97 12.65
CA SER A 68 3.70 7.39 13.35
C SER A 68 4.43 6.30 12.54
N GLN A 69 4.10 6.11 11.25
CA GLN A 69 4.60 5.01 10.40
C GLN A 69 6.12 4.79 10.39
N ALA A 70 6.91 5.86 10.51
CA ALA A 70 8.37 5.78 10.53
C ALA A 70 8.85 4.89 11.69
N ASN A 71 8.28 5.10 12.88
CA ASN A 71 8.66 4.43 14.12
C ASN A 71 7.71 3.29 14.52
N LEU A 72 6.57 3.15 13.83
CA LEU A 72 5.59 2.12 14.12
C LEU A 72 6.06 0.75 13.63
N TYR A 73 6.01 -0.24 14.50
CA TYR A 73 6.05 -1.65 14.15
C TYR A 73 4.67 -2.24 14.44
N VAL A 74 4.04 -2.84 13.43
CA VAL A 74 2.76 -3.54 13.59
C VAL A 74 3.06 -5.03 13.73
N ALA A 75 2.75 -5.60 14.89
CA ALA A 75 2.93 -7.02 15.18
C ALA A 75 1.69 -7.84 14.80
N ASP A 76 1.84 -9.16 14.67
CA ASP A 76 0.75 -10.08 14.32
C ASP A 76 -0.53 -9.91 15.17
N PRO A 77 -0.47 -9.71 16.51
CA PRO A 77 -1.69 -9.46 17.29
C PRO A 77 -2.43 -8.18 16.89
N GLN A 78 -1.71 -7.14 16.45
CA GLN A 78 -2.30 -5.87 15.99
C GLN A 78 -2.88 -6.03 14.58
N ALA A 79 -2.20 -6.76 13.69
CA ALA A 79 -2.74 -7.11 12.38
C ALA A 79 -4.03 -7.94 12.52
N LYS A 80 -4.04 -8.94 13.41
CA LYS A 80 -5.26 -9.72 13.73
C LYS A 80 -6.40 -8.85 14.23
N LEU A 81 -6.12 -7.88 15.12
CA LEU A 81 -7.13 -6.92 15.56
C LEU A 81 -7.71 -6.13 14.38
N ILE A 82 -6.86 -5.63 13.48
CA ILE A 82 -7.32 -4.91 12.28
C ILE A 82 -8.20 -5.81 11.41
N PHE A 83 -7.79 -7.05 11.16
CA PHE A 83 -8.60 -8.00 10.39
C PHE A 83 -9.94 -8.29 11.07
N SER A 84 -9.97 -8.45 12.40
CA SER A 84 -11.22 -8.62 13.15
C SER A 84 -12.14 -7.42 13.06
N ILE A 85 -11.61 -6.19 13.06
CA ILE A 85 -12.41 -4.97 12.87
C ILE A 85 -12.97 -4.92 11.44
N LEU A 86 -12.13 -5.14 10.41
CA LEU A 86 -12.53 -5.08 9.00
C LEU A 86 -13.52 -6.17 8.59
N SER A 87 -13.47 -7.34 9.24
CA SER A 87 -14.37 -8.46 8.98
C SER A 87 -15.65 -8.43 9.81
N SER A 88 -15.75 -7.52 10.78
CA SER A 88 -16.93 -7.43 11.66
C SER A 88 -18.13 -6.89 10.89
N GLN A 89 -19.22 -7.66 10.88
CA GLN A 89 -20.49 -7.24 10.26
C GLN A 89 -21.31 -6.33 11.16
N SER A 90 -21.07 -6.37 12.48
CA SER A 90 -21.77 -5.55 13.47
C SER A 90 -21.22 -4.14 13.60
N LEU A 91 -20.02 -3.89 13.07
CA LEU A 91 -19.30 -2.64 13.27
C LEU A 91 -19.36 -1.78 12.00
N SER A 92 -20.09 -0.67 12.08
CA SER A 92 -20.19 0.29 10.97
C SER A 92 -18.94 1.19 10.92
N LEU A 93 -18.12 1.02 9.89
CA LEU A 93 -16.90 1.81 9.67
C LEU A 93 -17.15 3.01 8.75
N PRO A 94 -16.65 4.21 9.07
CA PRO A 94 -16.67 5.33 8.14
C PRO A 94 -15.71 5.06 6.96
N GLN A 95 -16.06 5.50 5.76
CA GLN A 95 -15.27 5.28 4.54
C GLN A 95 -13.80 5.73 4.67
N GLU A 96 -13.57 6.80 5.41
CA GLU A 96 -12.25 7.40 5.65
C GLU A 96 -11.31 6.48 6.47
N SER A 97 -11.86 5.51 7.20
CA SER A 97 -11.07 4.58 8.02
C SER A 97 -10.39 3.49 7.18
N TYR A 98 -10.98 3.08 6.05
CA TYR A 98 -10.47 1.97 5.24
C TYR A 98 -9.05 2.21 4.72
N PRO A 99 -8.72 3.36 4.07
CA PRO A 99 -7.35 3.60 3.63
C PRO A 99 -6.34 3.57 4.78
N LEU A 100 -6.73 4.03 5.98
CA LEU A 100 -5.86 4.02 7.16
C LEU A 100 -5.59 2.59 7.65
N PHE A 101 -6.61 1.73 7.66
CA PHE A 101 -6.42 0.30 7.97
C PHE A 101 -5.51 -0.38 6.94
N LEU A 102 -5.73 -0.12 5.64
CA LEU A 102 -4.89 -0.67 4.57
C LEU A 102 -3.43 -0.23 4.73
N ARG A 103 -3.18 1.03 5.09
CA ARG A 103 -1.85 1.56 5.37
C ARG A 103 -1.18 0.84 6.55
N LEU A 104 -1.90 0.58 7.64
CA LEU A 104 -1.36 -0.15 8.80
C LEU A 104 -1.04 -1.61 8.46
N LEU A 105 -1.88 -2.27 7.67
CA LEU A 105 -1.62 -3.61 7.16
C LEU A 105 -0.41 -3.63 6.21
N TYR A 106 -0.24 -2.60 5.39
CA TYR A 106 0.95 -2.46 4.54
C TYR A 106 2.23 -2.35 5.39
N ILE A 107 2.21 -1.54 6.45
CA ILE A 107 3.33 -1.42 7.40
C ILE A 107 3.64 -2.78 8.04
N TRP A 108 2.60 -3.52 8.45
CA TRP A 108 2.75 -4.89 8.97
C TRP A 108 3.44 -5.79 7.96
N VAL A 109 2.91 -5.90 6.74
CA VAL A 109 3.47 -6.76 5.68
C VAL A 109 4.93 -6.42 5.37
N ARG A 110 5.27 -5.12 5.30
CA ARG A 110 6.62 -4.71 4.92
C ARG A 110 7.64 -4.86 6.05
N LYS A 111 7.25 -4.60 7.30
CA LYS A 111 8.14 -4.69 8.47
C LYS A 111 8.21 -6.08 9.09
N ALA A 112 7.22 -6.95 8.85
CA ALA A 112 7.27 -8.34 9.26
C ALA A 112 8.31 -9.10 8.42
N ARG A 113 9.26 -9.77 9.08
CA ARG A 113 10.29 -10.58 8.40
C ARG A 113 9.71 -11.87 7.79
N GLN A 114 8.68 -12.42 8.42
CA GLN A 114 7.92 -13.58 7.98
C GLN A 114 6.64 -13.61 8.80
N THR A 115 5.49 -13.83 8.16
CA THR A 115 4.23 -14.03 8.87
C THR A 115 3.47 -15.18 8.24
N SER A 116 2.98 -16.10 9.08
CA SER A 116 2.15 -17.23 8.64
C SER A 116 0.70 -16.81 8.35
N LEU A 117 0.39 -15.52 8.53
CA LEU A 117 -0.97 -14.99 8.38
C LEU A 117 -1.23 -14.38 7.01
N VAL A 118 -0.27 -14.38 6.08
CA VAL A 118 -0.46 -13.74 4.77
C VAL A 118 -1.61 -14.36 4.00
N ASP A 119 -1.68 -15.69 3.95
CA ASP A 119 -2.73 -16.39 3.19
C ASP A 119 -4.12 -16.13 3.79
N SER A 120 -4.27 -16.19 5.12
CA SER A 120 -5.55 -15.91 5.78
C SER A 120 -5.95 -14.44 5.72
N ALA A 121 -4.98 -13.52 5.73
CA ALA A 121 -5.22 -12.10 5.53
C ALA A 121 -5.86 -11.83 4.15
N ILE A 122 -5.41 -12.52 3.11
CA ILE A 122 -5.92 -12.34 1.74
C ILE A 122 -7.37 -12.81 1.63
N GLU A 123 -7.74 -13.90 2.31
CA GLU A 123 -9.13 -14.36 2.36
C GLU A 123 -10.06 -13.34 3.02
N ILE A 124 -9.59 -12.61 4.03
CA ILE A 124 -10.36 -11.56 4.71
C ILE A 124 -10.46 -10.29 3.87
N LEU A 125 -9.40 -9.93 3.14
CA LEU A 125 -9.34 -8.73 2.33
C LEU A 125 -10.08 -8.87 0.99
N LEU A 126 -10.21 -10.08 0.45
CA LEU A 126 -10.85 -10.34 -0.83
C LEU A 126 -12.32 -9.83 -0.87
N PRO A 127 -13.19 -10.13 0.11
CA PRO A 127 -14.52 -9.54 0.19
C PRO A 127 -14.49 -8.01 0.24
N LEU A 128 -13.57 -7.41 0.99
CA LEU A 128 -13.47 -5.97 1.17
C LEU A 128 -13.20 -5.24 -0.17
N PHE A 129 -12.31 -5.77 -1.01
CA PHE A 129 -12.04 -5.20 -2.33
C PHE A 129 -13.14 -5.50 -3.36
N SER A 130 -13.85 -6.62 -3.21
CA SER A 130 -14.86 -7.09 -4.16
C SER A 130 -16.27 -6.54 -3.90
N GLN A 131 -16.63 -6.27 -2.64
CA GLN A 131 -17.97 -5.88 -2.23
C GLN A 131 -18.19 -4.37 -2.22
N GLN A 132 -17.14 -3.56 -2.07
CA GLN A 132 -17.29 -2.10 -2.12
C GLN A 132 -17.69 -1.65 -3.52
N SER A 133 -18.80 -0.92 -3.60
CA SER A 133 -19.26 -0.32 -4.86
C SER A 133 -18.25 0.75 -5.33
N GLN A 134 -18.14 0.96 -6.65
CA GLN A 134 -17.22 1.99 -7.19
C GLN A 134 -17.51 3.40 -6.64
N ALA A 135 -18.75 3.68 -6.24
CA ALA A 135 -19.15 4.97 -5.65
C ALA A 135 -18.61 5.17 -4.22
N GLU A 136 -18.24 4.10 -3.53
CA GLU A 136 -17.72 4.14 -2.15
C GLU A 136 -16.19 4.19 -2.09
N LYS A 137 -15.51 3.85 -3.19
CA LYS A 137 -14.04 3.82 -3.26
C LYS A 137 -13.50 5.21 -3.57
N ASN A 138 -12.86 5.84 -2.59
CA ASN A 138 -12.12 7.09 -2.81
C ASN A 138 -10.71 6.84 -3.39
N SER A 139 -10.04 7.89 -3.86
CA SER A 139 -8.71 7.80 -4.47
C SER A 139 -7.66 7.20 -3.51
N LEU A 140 -7.74 7.50 -2.22
CA LEU A 140 -6.88 6.95 -1.18
C LEU A 140 -7.07 5.44 -1.02
N PHE A 141 -8.30 4.94 -1.11
CA PHE A 141 -8.61 3.52 -1.04
C PHE A 141 -7.96 2.76 -2.19
N PHE A 142 -8.06 3.27 -3.42
CA PHE A 142 -7.39 2.67 -4.57
C PHE A 142 -5.87 2.63 -4.38
N SER A 143 -5.28 3.77 -4.01
CA SER A 143 -3.83 3.91 -3.79
C SER A 143 -3.32 2.94 -2.72
N GLU A 144 -3.90 2.95 -1.52
CA GLU A 144 -3.48 2.10 -0.41
C GLU A 144 -3.83 0.62 -0.63
N GLY A 145 -4.92 0.33 -1.34
CA GLY A 145 -5.30 -1.02 -1.74
C GLY A 145 -4.30 -1.65 -2.70
N ILE A 146 -3.90 -0.92 -3.75
CA ILE A 146 -2.87 -1.34 -4.70
C ILE A 146 -1.53 -1.53 -3.97
N LEU A 147 -1.17 -0.59 -3.09
CA LEU A 147 0.05 -0.69 -2.29
C LEU A 147 0.09 -1.97 -1.44
N LEU A 148 -0.98 -2.25 -0.70
CA LEU A 148 -1.08 -3.44 0.14
C LEU A 148 -1.06 -4.73 -0.68
N LEU A 149 -1.86 -4.83 -1.75
CA LEU A 149 -1.93 -6.03 -2.60
C LEU A 149 -0.58 -6.33 -3.26
N GLY A 150 0.12 -5.28 -3.72
CA GLY A 150 1.47 -5.38 -4.23
C GLY A 150 2.42 -5.95 -3.18
N ALA A 151 2.42 -5.36 -1.98
CA ALA A 151 3.28 -5.80 -0.88
C ALA A 151 3.00 -7.26 -0.46
N LEU A 152 1.73 -7.68 -0.40
CA LEU A 152 1.33 -9.05 -0.11
C LEU A 152 1.82 -10.03 -1.19
N SER A 153 1.67 -9.67 -2.47
CA SER A 153 2.13 -10.51 -3.59
C SER A 153 3.66 -10.69 -3.63
N PHE A 154 4.40 -9.73 -3.07
CA PHE A 154 5.87 -9.76 -2.98
C PHE A 154 6.39 -10.57 -1.79
N GLN A 155 5.54 -10.92 -0.82
CA GLN A 155 5.96 -11.72 0.34
C GLN A 155 6.43 -13.11 -0.07
N THR A 156 7.57 -13.55 0.46
CA THR A 156 8.10 -14.90 0.23
C THR A 156 7.27 -15.97 0.92
N SER A 157 6.60 -15.62 2.04
CA SER A 157 5.75 -16.51 2.83
C SER A 157 4.36 -16.77 2.22
N ALA A 158 3.92 -15.95 1.26
CA ALA A 158 2.61 -16.11 0.63
C ALA A 158 2.61 -17.27 -0.36
N SER A 159 1.53 -18.07 -0.33
CA SER A 159 1.34 -19.14 -1.31
C SER A 159 1.19 -18.59 -2.73
N GLU A 160 1.51 -19.40 -3.74
CA GLU A 160 1.38 -18.98 -5.14
C GLU A 160 -0.08 -18.60 -5.50
N LYS A 161 -1.05 -19.34 -4.94
CA LYS A 161 -2.48 -19.06 -5.10
C LYS A 161 -2.83 -17.66 -4.57
N SER A 162 -2.39 -17.35 -3.35
CA SER A 162 -2.59 -16.05 -2.73
C SER A 162 -1.95 -14.91 -3.52
N LYS A 163 -0.72 -15.11 -4.00
CA LYS A 163 -0.04 -14.14 -4.87
C LYS A 163 -0.85 -13.86 -6.13
N ARG A 164 -1.33 -14.89 -6.83
CA ARG A 164 -2.17 -14.74 -8.03
C ARG A 164 -3.44 -13.93 -7.73
N LEU A 165 -4.13 -14.24 -6.63
CA LEU A 165 -5.33 -13.50 -6.21
C LEU A 165 -5.02 -12.02 -5.95
N CYS A 166 -3.94 -11.72 -5.23
CA CYS A 166 -3.52 -10.33 -5.01
C CYS A 166 -3.24 -9.60 -6.33
N LEU A 167 -2.53 -10.24 -7.26
CA LEU A 167 -2.19 -9.65 -8.56
C LEU A 167 -3.43 -9.40 -9.43
N GLU A 168 -4.38 -10.32 -9.43
CA GLU A 168 -5.65 -10.17 -10.16
C GLU A 168 -6.49 -9.03 -9.60
N LEU A 169 -6.62 -8.94 -8.27
CA LEU A 169 -7.31 -7.84 -7.60
C LEU A 169 -6.61 -6.50 -7.84
N LEU A 170 -5.28 -6.48 -7.80
CA LEU A 170 -4.49 -5.28 -8.07
C LEU A 170 -4.72 -4.78 -9.49
N CYS A 171 -4.74 -5.66 -10.49
CA CYS A 171 -5.07 -5.29 -11.86
C CYS A 171 -6.47 -4.69 -11.97
N LYS A 172 -7.47 -5.30 -11.31
CA LYS A 172 -8.84 -4.76 -11.29
C LYS A 172 -8.89 -3.37 -10.66
N LEU A 173 -8.23 -3.17 -9.52
CA LEU A 173 -8.16 -1.85 -8.87
C LEU A 173 -7.41 -0.82 -9.73
N LEU A 174 -6.38 -1.21 -10.46
CA LEU A 174 -5.70 -0.32 -11.41
C LEU A 174 -6.63 0.05 -12.56
N GLU A 175 -7.36 -0.89 -13.15
CA GLU A 175 -8.29 -0.62 -14.25
C GLU A 175 -9.44 0.30 -13.81
N GLU A 176 -10.01 0.07 -12.62
CA GLU A 176 -11.06 0.90 -12.04
C GLU A 176 -10.55 2.27 -11.58
N GLY A 177 -9.40 2.28 -10.91
CA GLY A 177 -8.86 3.39 -10.14
C GLY A 177 -7.86 4.27 -10.88
N CYS A 178 -7.47 3.89 -12.10
CA CYS A 178 -6.32 4.46 -12.82
C CYS A 178 -6.32 5.98 -12.82
N ARG A 179 -7.45 6.60 -13.16
CA ARG A 179 -7.56 8.07 -13.24
C ARG A 179 -7.40 8.76 -11.90
N PHE A 180 -7.84 8.13 -10.81
CA PHE A 180 -7.81 8.71 -9.48
C PHE A 180 -6.42 8.66 -8.85
N ILE A 181 -5.64 7.64 -9.20
CA ILE A 181 -4.28 7.42 -8.67
C ILE A 181 -3.32 8.52 -9.13
N PHE A 182 -3.47 8.99 -10.37
CA PHE A 182 -2.57 10.00 -10.95
C PHE A 182 -3.04 11.44 -10.70
N LEU A 183 -4.02 11.65 -9.82
CA LEU A 183 -4.46 13.00 -9.41
C LEU A 183 -3.41 13.75 -8.58
N SER A 184 -2.56 13.02 -7.85
CA SER A 184 -1.48 13.62 -7.06
C SER A 184 -0.24 12.72 -7.03
N ASP A 185 0.92 13.34 -6.85
CA ASP A 185 2.19 12.63 -6.74
C ASP A 185 2.23 11.70 -5.51
N GLU A 186 1.52 12.05 -4.44
CA GLU A 186 1.42 11.20 -3.25
C GLU A 186 0.68 9.89 -3.56
N LEU A 187 -0.50 9.98 -4.17
CA LEU A 187 -1.30 8.81 -4.57
C LEU A 187 -0.56 7.97 -5.62
N ALA A 188 0.06 8.62 -6.59
CA ALA A 188 0.85 7.95 -7.61
C ALA A 188 2.03 7.20 -6.99
N SER A 189 2.77 7.83 -6.05
CA SER A 189 3.92 7.19 -5.41
C SER A 189 3.53 5.91 -4.65
N SER A 190 2.42 5.93 -3.91
CA SER A 190 1.91 4.78 -3.18
C SER A 190 1.44 3.67 -4.13
N ALA A 191 0.62 4.00 -5.14
CA ALA A 191 0.14 2.99 -6.08
C ALA A 191 1.28 2.40 -6.93
N LEU A 192 2.20 3.22 -7.44
CA LEU A 192 3.36 2.76 -8.20
C LEU A 192 4.28 1.87 -7.37
N ALA A 193 4.46 2.16 -6.08
CA ALA A 193 5.18 1.25 -5.18
C ALA A 193 4.51 -0.11 -5.06
N GLY A 194 3.17 -0.14 -4.92
CA GLY A 194 2.39 -1.38 -4.99
C GLY A 194 2.64 -2.16 -6.28
N VAL A 195 2.63 -1.46 -7.42
CA VAL A 195 2.92 -2.08 -8.71
C VAL A 195 4.36 -2.59 -8.79
N GLY A 196 5.34 -1.87 -8.26
CA GLY A 196 6.73 -2.34 -8.20
C GLY A 196 6.85 -3.67 -7.47
N TYR A 197 6.22 -3.77 -6.29
CA TYR A 197 6.16 -5.01 -5.53
C TYR A 197 5.48 -6.13 -6.32
N ALA A 198 4.37 -5.84 -6.99
CA ALA A 198 3.65 -6.79 -7.83
C ALA A 198 4.49 -7.33 -9.00
N LEU A 199 5.18 -6.44 -9.73
CA LEU A 199 6.04 -6.81 -10.86
C LEU A 199 7.30 -7.55 -10.42
N SER A 200 7.70 -7.39 -9.15
CA SER A 200 8.83 -8.10 -8.53
C SER A 200 8.40 -9.38 -7.81
N SER A 201 7.13 -9.75 -7.87
CA SER A 201 6.64 -11.03 -7.33
C SER A 201 7.23 -12.22 -8.08
N SER A 202 7.33 -13.36 -7.41
CA SER A 202 7.75 -14.64 -8.02
C SER A 202 6.73 -15.19 -9.03
N VAL A 203 5.54 -14.57 -9.14
CA VAL A 203 4.46 -14.97 -10.05
C VAL A 203 4.28 -13.90 -11.12
N SER A 204 4.32 -14.29 -12.40
CA SER A 204 4.32 -13.37 -13.54
C SER A 204 2.98 -13.27 -14.30
N THR A 205 1.91 -13.92 -13.83
CA THR A 205 0.64 -14.04 -14.57
C THR A 205 0.00 -12.71 -14.96
N CYS A 206 0.21 -11.66 -14.17
CA CYS A 206 -0.35 -10.32 -14.41
C CYS A 206 0.68 -9.29 -14.89
N PHE A 207 1.93 -9.69 -15.16
CA PHE A 207 3.03 -8.76 -15.43
C PHE A 207 2.73 -7.87 -16.64
N ARG A 208 2.42 -8.48 -17.79
CA ARG A 208 2.09 -7.76 -19.03
C ARG A 208 0.87 -6.86 -18.86
N ARG A 209 -0.21 -7.40 -18.29
CA ARG A 209 -1.45 -6.65 -18.06
C ARG A 209 -1.20 -5.40 -17.20
N THR A 210 -0.42 -5.54 -16.13
CA THR A 210 -0.08 -4.44 -15.23
C THR A 210 0.68 -3.34 -15.96
N LEU A 211 1.68 -3.71 -16.78
CA LEU A 211 2.43 -2.74 -17.59
C LEU A 211 1.56 -2.07 -18.65
N ASP A 212 0.72 -2.82 -19.34
CA ASP A 212 -0.20 -2.30 -20.37
C ASP A 212 -1.12 -1.22 -19.75
N ILE A 213 -1.66 -1.47 -18.55
CA ILE A 213 -2.49 -0.48 -17.82
C ILE A 213 -1.67 0.77 -17.50
N LEU A 214 -0.48 0.63 -16.91
CA LEU A 214 0.35 1.78 -16.54
C LEU A 214 0.78 2.65 -17.74
N LEU A 215 1.12 2.01 -18.86
CA LEU A 215 1.55 2.72 -20.06
C LEU A 215 0.36 3.36 -20.81
N SER A 216 -0.84 2.76 -20.73
CA SER A 216 -2.04 3.31 -21.37
C SER A 216 -2.44 4.71 -20.88
N ILE A 217 -1.95 5.11 -19.71
CA ILE A 217 -2.18 6.43 -19.10
C ILE A 217 -1.50 7.53 -19.92
N TRP A 218 -0.34 7.22 -20.49
CA TRP A 218 0.51 8.18 -21.19
C TRP A 218 0.24 8.14 -22.69
N GLY A 219 -0.89 8.69 -23.13
CA GLY A 219 -1.16 8.84 -24.57
C GLY A 219 -2.61 8.76 -25.04
N GLN A 220 -3.58 8.61 -24.14
CA GLN A 220 -4.99 8.68 -24.54
C GLN A 220 -5.53 10.12 -24.49
N GLU A 221 -6.14 10.58 -25.58
CA GLU A 221 -6.93 11.82 -25.59
C GLU A 221 -8.08 11.69 -24.57
N GLY A 222 -8.10 12.57 -23.56
CA GLY A 222 -9.06 12.49 -22.44
C GLY A 222 -8.69 11.47 -21.34
N GLY A 223 -7.50 10.88 -21.39
CA GLY A 223 -6.89 10.10 -20.30
C GLY A 223 -6.43 10.99 -19.13
N PRO A 224 -6.08 10.40 -17.97
CA PRO A 224 -5.53 11.18 -16.86
C PRO A 224 -4.25 11.87 -17.32
N SER A 225 -4.17 13.19 -17.14
CA SER A 225 -3.01 14.00 -17.50
C SER A 225 -1.87 13.72 -16.51
N GLY A 226 -1.18 12.60 -16.71
CA GLY A 226 -0.02 12.27 -15.90
C GLY A 226 1.01 13.40 -15.93
N SER A 227 1.58 13.74 -14.77
CA SER A 227 2.59 14.79 -14.65
C SER A 227 3.99 14.28 -15.05
N ILE A 228 4.89 15.17 -15.46
CA ILE A 228 6.29 14.76 -15.74
C ILE A 228 6.91 14.05 -14.53
N SER A 229 6.59 14.47 -13.30
CA SER A 229 7.06 13.81 -12.08
C SER A 229 6.59 12.36 -11.99
N GLN A 230 5.30 12.09 -12.24
CA GLN A 230 4.74 10.74 -12.23
C GLN A 230 5.35 9.85 -13.33
N GLY A 231 5.63 10.41 -14.52
CA GLY A 231 6.34 9.70 -15.59
C GLY A 231 7.76 9.31 -15.17
N LEU A 232 8.48 10.21 -14.48
CA LEU A 232 9.79 9.91 -13.90
C LEU A 232 9.73 8.84 -12.80
N MET A 233 8.71 8.87 -11.93
CA MET A 233 8.50 7.80 -10.95
C MET A 233 8.38 6.44 -11.62
N LEU A 234 7.60 6.36 -12.71
CA LEU A 234 7.39 5.12 -13.45
C LEU A 234 8.69 4.60 -14.06
N LEU A 235 9.53 5.47 -14.63
CA LEU A 235 10.83 5.09 -15.17
C LEU A 235 11.77 4.54 -14.07
N HIS A 236 11.85 5.22 -12.93
CA HIS A 236 12.64 4.76 -11.79
C HIS A 236 12.07 3.47 -11.18
N LEU A 237 10.75 3.28 -11.19
CA LEU A 237 10.12 2.04 -10.78
C LEU A 237 10.56 0.88 -11.68
N ILE A 238 10.57 1.07 -13.00
CA ILE A 238 11.00 0.05 -13.96
C ILE A 238 12.47 -0.32 -13.71
N GLU A 239 13.34 0.67 -13.50
CA GLU A 239 14.74 0.43 -13.14
C GLU A 239 14.87 -0.41 -11.85
N TRP A 240 14.08 -0.08 -10.83
CA TRP A 240 14.04 -0.80 -9.56
C TRP A 240 13.56 -2.25 -9.72
N VAL A 241 12.48 -2.47 -10.49
CA VAL A 241 11.95 -3.81 -10.79
C VAL A 241 12.99 -4.65 -11.53
N MET A 242 13.62 -4.10 -12.57
CA MET A 242 14.64 -4.82 -13.34
C MET A 242 15.85 -5.19 -12.47
N SER A 243 16.28 -4.28 -11.59
CA SER A 243 17.38 -4.55 -10.65
C SER A 243 17.03 -5.71 -9.69
N ASN A 244 15.81 -5.75 -9.17
CA ASN A 244 15.37 -6.85 -8.30
C ASN A 244 15.27 -8.19 -9.04
N LEU A 245 14.74 -8.20 -10.26
CA LEU A 245 14.65 -9.42 -11.06
C LEU A 245 16.03 -10.01 -11.37
N LEU A 246 17.02 -9.15 -11.64
CA LEU A 246 18.41 -9.58 -11.84
C LEU A 246 19.02 -10.16 -10.54
N ASN A 247 18.77 -9.52 -9.40
CA ASN A 247 19.25 -10.01 -8.11
C ASN A 247 18.64 -11.37 -7.72
N LEU A 248 17.34 -11.56 -7.98
CA LEU A 248 16.67 -12.85 -7.74
C LEU A 248 17.30 -13.97 -8.57
N ARG A 249 17.54 -13.73 -9.86
CA ARG A 249 18.21 -14.70 -10.75
C ARG A 249 19.67 -14.97 -10.37
N SER A 250 20.35 -14.01 -9.76
CA SER A 250 21.72 -14.21 -9.27
C SER A 250 21.78 -15.08 -8.01
N LEU A 251 20.67 -15.18 -7.26
CA LEU A 251 20.57 -15.99 -6.05
C LEU A 251 20.17 -17.45 -6.33
N GLU A 252 19.61 -17.71 -7.52
CA GLU A 252 19.16 -19.03 -7.98
C GLU A 252 20.22 -19.82 -8.78
N ASN A 253 21.35 -19.18 -9.14
CA ASN A 253 22.49 -19.78 -9.84
C ASN A 253 23.70 -19.94 -8.92
#